data_AF-A0A7W3TPP5-F1
#
_entry.id   AF-A0A7W3TPP5-F1
#
_cell.length_a   1.000
_cell.length_b   1.000
_cell.length_c   1.000
_cell.angle_alpha   90.00
_cell.angle_beta   90.00
_cell.angle_gamma   90.00
#
_symmetry.space_group_name_H-M   'P 1'
#
loop_
_entity.id
_entity.type
_entity.pdbx_description
1 polymer ?
#
loop_
_entity_poly.entity_id
_entity_poly.type
_entity_poly.pdbx_seq_one_letter_code
_entity_poly.pdbx_strand_id
1 'polypeptide(L)'
;MPKPGPRTIGRYSDEFKAAAVQLSQQPGVRVSDVAQSLYIHPYMLSRWRRLAREGLIVTKGVNVGPTVVAELKALRQIKRQYDQLKIEHDLLKKAIAFTSGRKAKSSPSSSTIKKPVR
;
A
#
# COMPACT_ATOMS: atom_id res chain seq x y z
N MET A 1 11.62 6.89 20.32
CA MET A 1 11.84 6.02 19.15
C MET A 1 10.86 4.84 19.23
N PRO A 2 10.16 4.45 18.15
CA PRO A 2 9.30 3.27 18.19
C PRO A 2 10.15 2.01 18.42
N LYS A 3 9.72 1.15 19.35
CA LYS A 3 10.41 -0.11 19.68
C LYS A 3 10.34 -1.07 18.49
N PRO A 4 11.44 -1.73 18.09
CA PRO A 4 11.39 -2.76 17.07
C PRO A 4 10.49 -3.91 17.56
N GLY A 5 9.56 -4.35 16.71
CA GLY A 5 8.70 -5.49 17.00
C GLY A 5 9.49 -6.78 17.28
N PRO A 6 8.83 -7.85 17.75
CA PRO A 6 9.49 -9.08 18.16
C PRO A 6 10.46 -9.56 17.08
N ARG A 7 11.74 -9.77 17.46
CA ARG A 7 12.76 -10.31 16.57
C ARG A 7 12.46 -11.80 16.36
N THR A 8 11.65 -12.11 15.36
CA THR A 8 11.46 -13.47 14.83
C THR A 8 12.72 -13.91 14.08
N ILE A 9 13.86 -13.99 14.76
CA ILE A 9 15.14 -14.43 14.16
C ILE A 9 15.32 -15.91 14.52
N GLY A 10 14.39 -16.74 14.06
CA GLY A 10 14.75 -18.10 13.67
C GLY A 10 15.51 -18.01 12.35
N ARG A 11 16.51 -18.88 12.15
CA ARG A 11 17.12 -19.01 10.81
C ARG A 11 16.03 -19.49 9.85
N TYR A 12 15.74 -18.70 8.81
CA TYR A 12 14.88 -19.15 7.71
C TYR A 12 15.52 -20.38 7.04
N SER A 13 14.72 -21.41 6.78
CA SER A 13 15.16 -22.60 6.05
C SER A 13 15.57 -22.23 4.62
N ASP A 14 16.47 -23.01 4.03
CA ASP A 14 16.95 -22.75 2.69
C ASP A 14 15.86 -22.98 1.63
N GLU A 15 14.95 -23.93 1.88
CA GLU A 15 13.72 -24.13 1.09
C GLU A 15 12.83 -22.88 1.09
N PHE A 16 12.63 -22.25 2.25
CA PHE A 16 11.84 -21.03 2.36
C PHE A 16 12.47 -19.88 1.57
N LYS A 17 13.80 -19.72 1.68
CA LYS A 17 14.52 -18.69 0.90
C LYS A 17 14.42 -18.98 -0.59
N ALA A 18 14.56 -20.23 -1.02
CA ALA A 18 14.44 -20.64 -2.41
C ALA A 18 13.04 -20.36 -2.97
N ALA A 19 11.99 -20.72 -2.23
CA ALA A 19 10.60 -20.44 -2.60
C ALA A 19 10.31 -18.93 -2.69
N ALA A 20 10.77 -18.16 -1.70
CA ALA A 20 10.61 -16.70 -1.69
C ALA A 20 11.32 -16.04 -2.90
N VAL A 21 12.53 -16.50 -3.22
CA VAL A 21 13.27 -16.00 -4.38
C VAL A 21 12.57 -16.39 -5.69
N GLN A 22 12.07 -17.62 -5.82
CA GLN A 22 11.30 -18.04 -6.99
C GLN A 22 10.01 -17.23 -7.18
N LEU A 23 9.25 -17.01 -6.10
CA LEU A 23 8.08 -16.13 -6.08
C LEU A 23 8.41 -14.73 -6.58
N SER A 24 9.55 -14.17 -6.14
CA SER A 24 9.97 -12.82 -6.50
C SER A 24 10.48 -12.66 -7.94
N GLN A 25 10.79 -13.77 -8.62
CA GLN A 25 11.25 -13.79 -10.01
C GLN A 25 10.09 -13.91 -11.01
N GLN A 26 8.87 -14.16 -10.53
CA GLN A 26 7.69 -14.26 -11.39
C GLN A 26 7.38 -12.93 -12.09
N PRO A 27 6.99 -12.96 -13.37
CA PRO A 27 6.73 -11.75 -14.14
C PRO A 27 5.58 -10.93 -13.54
N GLY A 28 5.80 -9.62 -13.38
CA GLY A 28 4.79 -8.69 -12.85
C GLY A 28 4.66 -8.66 -11.32
N VAL A 29 5.38 -9.52 -10.60
CA VAL A 29 5.43 -9.54 -9.13
C VAL A 29 6.51 -8.60 -8.62
N ARG A 30 6.18 -7.75 -7.62
CA ARG A 30 7.16 -6.85 -6.98
C ARG A 30 7.75 -7.50 -5.74
N VAL A 31 9.05 -7.28 -5.50
CA VAL A 31 9.77 -7.76 -4.31
C VAL A 31 9.09 -7.28 -3.02
N SER A 32 8.62 -6.04 -2.99
CA SER A 32 7.91 -5.47 -1.84
C SER A 32 6.62 -6.22 -1.50
N ASP A 33 5.89 -6.66 -2.51
CA ASP A 33 4.58 -7.31 -2.34
C ASP A 33 4.78 -8.72 -1.77
N VAL A 34 5.75 -9.47 -2.30
CA VAL A 34 6.13 -10.80 -1.80
C VAL A 34 6.71 -10.71 -0.39
N ALA A 35 7.52 -9.70 -0.12
CA ALA A 35 8.08 -9.51 1.21
C ALA A 35 6.98 -9.22 2.24
N GLN A 36 6.01 -8.37 1.88
CA GLN A 36 4.87 -8.08 2.73
C GLN A 36 3.99 -9.32 2.96
N SER A 37 3.75 -10.15 1.93
CA SER A 37 2.93 -11.37 2.10
C SER A 37 3.63 -12.42 2.96
N LEU A 38 4.95 -12.56 2.85
CA LEU A 38 5.76 -13.48 3.65
C LEU A 38 6.13 -12.90 5.04
N TYR A 39 5.64 -11.70 5.37
CA TYR A 39 5.95 -10.98 6.60
C TYR A 39 7.46 -10.83 6.86
N ILE A 40 8.22 -10.61 5.79
CA ILE A 40 9.67 -10.37 5.82
C ILE A 40 9.98 -8.94 5.39
N HIS A 41 11.08 -8.39 5.89
CA HIS A 41 11.55 -7.09 5.42
C HIS A 41 12.01 -7.17 3.96
N PRO A 42 11.60 -6.25 3.05
CA PRO A 42 11.95 -6.29 1.63
C PRO A 42 13.46 -6.40 1.34
N TYR A 43 14.29 -5.78 2.18
CA TYR A 43 15.75 -5.91 2.12
C TYR A 43 16.24 -7.36 2.18
N MET A 44 15.62 -8.21 3.00
CA MET A 44 16.01 -9.63 3.11
C MET A 44 15.79 -10.37 1.80
N LEU A 45 14.64 -10.13 1.16
CA LEU A 45 14.31 -10.76 -0.12
C LEU A 45 15.24 -10.28 -1.25
N SER A 46 15.55 -8.97 -1.28
CA SER A 46 16.57 -8.44 -2.20
C SER A 46 17.95 -9.08 -1.98
N ARG A 47 18.34 -9.28 -0.72
CA ARG A 47 19.59 -9.98 -0.37
C ARG A 47 19.57 -11.43 -0.85
N TRP A 48 18.48 -12.17 -0.64
CA TRP A 48 18.36 -13.56 -1.11
C TRP A 48 18.37 -13.67 -2.63
N ARG A 49 17.76 -12.73 -3.37
CA ARG A 49 17.88 -12.67 -4.84
C ARG A 49 19.32 -12.51 -5.30
N ARG A 50 20.12 -11.72 -4.58
CA ARG A 50 21.56 -11.59 -4.86
C ARG A 50 22.29 -12.92 -4.61
N LEU A 51 22.08 -13.52 -3.44
CA LEU A 51 22.70 -14.80 -3.07
C LEU A 51 22.31 -15.95 -4.02
N ALA A 52 21.09 -15.94 -4.55
CA ALA A 52 20.65 -16.91 -5.55
C ALA A 52 21.34 -16.73 -6.91
N ARG A 53 21.61 -15.47 -7.34
CA ARG A 53 22.43 -15.20 -8.53
C ARG A 53 23.88 -15.63 -8.35
N GLU A 54 24.39 -15.50 -7.12
CA GLU A 54 25.73 -15.96 -6.72
C GLU A 54 25.82 -17.48 -6.52
N GLY A 55 24.71 -18.22 -6.69
CA GLY A 55 24.68 -19.69 -6.58
C GLY A 55 24.66 -20.23 -5.16
N LEU A 56 24.64 -19.35 -4.14
CA LEU A 56 24.64 -19.73 -2.72
C LEU A 56 23.27 -20.22 -2.22
N ILE A 57 22.19 -19.90 -2.95
CA ILE A 57 20.84 -20.41 -2.68
C ILE A 57 20.42 -21.25 -3.89
N VAL A 58 20.28 -22.55 -3.69
CA VAL A 58 19.80 -23.46 -4.72
C VAL A 58 18.29 -23.23 -4.90
N THR A 59 17.92 -22.67 -6.04
CA THR A 59 16.51 -22.40 -6.40
C THR A 59 15.96 -23.40 -7.42
N LYS A 60 16.80 -24.32 -7.91
CA LYS A 60 16.43 -25.34 -8.90
C LYS A 60 15.54 -26.39 -8.23
N GLY A 61 14.33 -26.58 -8.75
CA GLY A 61 13.36 -27.58 -8.28
C GLY A 61 12.17 -27.03 -7.49
N VAL A 62 12.22 -25.77 -7.04
CA VAL A 62 11.08 -25.16 -6.34
C VAL A 62 10.12 -24.54 -7.35
N ASN A 63 8.99 -25.24 -7.59
CA ASN A 63 7.93 -24.75 -8.46
C ASN A 63 6.88 -24.03 -7.62
N VAL A 64 6.77 -22.72 -7.80
CA VAL A 64 5.68 -21.95 -7.20
C VAL A 64 4.48 -22.09 -8.12
N GLY A 65 3.40 -22.70 -7.61
CA GLY A 65 2.20 -22.93 -8.41
C GLY A 65 1.65 -21.63 -9.04
N PRO A 66 1.14 -21.70 -10.29
CA PRO A 66 0.63 -20.52 -11.00
C PRO A 66 -0.55 -19.85 -10.29
N THR A 67 -1.28 -20.61 -9.46
CA THR A 67 -2.38 -20.12 -8.61
C THR A 67 -1.91 -19.06 -7.62
N VAL A 68 -0.80 -19.31 -6.91
CA VAL A 68 -0.23 -18.38 -5.91
C VAL A 68 0.16 -17.06 -6.56
N VAL A 69 0.69 -17.10 -7.78
CA VAL A 69 1.07 -15.89 -8.53
C VAL A 69 -0.18 -15.09 -8.93
N ALA A 70 -1.24 -15.77 -9.37
CA ALA A 70 -2.50 -15.13 -9.71
C ALA A 70 -3.15 -14.46 -8.49
N GLU A 71 -3.15 -15.14 -7.33
CA GLU A 71 -3.64 -14.60 -6.06
C GLU A 71 -2.88 -13.35 -5.62
N LEU A 72 -1.54 -13.37 -5.69
CA LEU A 72 -0.73 -12.19 -5.36
C LEU A 72 -1.04 -11.00 -6.28
N LYS A 73 -1.29 -11.25 -7.57
CA LYS A 73 -1.67 -10.21 -8.52
C LYS A 73 -3.06 -9.64 -8.18
N ALA A 74 -4.02 -10.49 -7.85
CA ALA A 74 -5.36 -10.08 -7.43
C ALA A 74 -5.32 -9.24 -6.14
N LEU A 75 -4.58 -9.70 -5.13
CA LEU A 75 -4.38 -8.96 -3.88
C LEU A 75 -3.77 -7.57 -4.12
N ARG A 76 -2.80 -7.45 -5.03
CA ARG A 76 -2.23 -6.15 -5.39
C ARG A 76 -3.27 -5.23 -6.03
N GLN A 77 -4.12 -5.77 -6.91
CA GLN A 77 -5.14 -4.97 -7.58
C GLN A 77 -6.19 -4.47 -6.58
N ILE A 78 -6.67 -5.35 -5.70
CA ILE A 78 -7.63 -4.99 -4.66
C ILE A 78 -7.06 -3.92 -3.73
N LYS A 79 -5.79 -4.06 -3.30
CA LYS A 79 -5.15 -3.05 -2.44
C LYS A 79 -5.09 -1.67 -3.10
N ARG A 80 -4.78 -1.61 -4.40
CA ARG A 80 -4.77 -0.34 -5.16
C ARG A 80 -6.15 0.29 -5.24
N GLN A 81 -7.17 -0.50 -5.53
CA GLN A 81 -8.55 -0.03 -5.60
C GLN A 81 -9.03 0.47 -4.23
N TYR A 82 -8.68 -0.23 -3.16
CA TYR A 82 -8.98 0.20 -1.79
C TYR A 82 -8.30 1.53 -1.43
N ASP A 83 -7.00 1.67 -1.74
CA ASP A 83 -6.26 2.91 -1.47
C ASP A 83 -6.84 4.10 -2.26
N GLN A 84 -7.21 3.89 -3.53
CA GLN A 84 -7.88 4.89 -4.35
C GLN A 84 -9.24 5.28 -3.76
N LEU A 85 -10.07 4.29 -3.43
CA LEU A 85 -11.39 4.51 -2.84
C LEU A 85 -11.30 5.29 -1.52
N LYS A 86 -10.27 5.01 -0.71
CA LYS A 86 -10.02 5.73 0.54
C LYS A 86 -9.73 7.21 0.30
N ILE A 87 -8.90 7.53 -0.71
CA ILE A 87 -8.59 8.91 -1.08
C ILE A 87 -9.84 9.63 -1.57
N GLU A 88 -10.61 9.01 -2.47
CA GLU A 88 -11.85 9.56 -3.02
C GLU A 88 -12.86 9.83 -1.90
N HIS A 89 -13.04 8.87 -0.99
CA HIS A 89 -13.92 9.00 0.16
C HIS A 89 -13.49 10.13 1.12
N ASP A 90 -12.20 10.25 1.41
CA ASP A 90 -11.67 11.33 2.24
C ASP A 90 -11.86 12.70 1.56
N LEU A 91 -11.73 12.77 0.24
CA LEU A 91 -12.01 13.99 -0.53
C LEU A 91 -13.49 14.37 -0.47
N LEU A 92 -14.39 13.40 -0.66
CA LEU A 92 -15.84 13.60 -0.56
C LEU A 92 -16.24 14.09 0.83
N LYS A 93 -15.70 13.49 1.88
CA LYS A 93 -15.91 13.95 3.26
C LYS A 93 -15.49 15.40 3.47
N LYS A 94 -14.32 15.79 2.95
CA LYS A 94 -13.84 17.18 3.03
C LYS A 94 -14.74 18.14 2.25
N ALA A 95 -15.22 17.73 1.07
CA ALA A 95 -16.15 18.54 0.27
C ALA A 95 -17.48 18.76 1.01
N ILE A 96 -18.07 17.70 1.56
CA ILE A 96 -19.30 17.78 2.38
C ILE A 96 -19.10 18.71 3.58
N ALA A 97 -17.99 18.57 4.30
CA ALA A 97 -17.65 19.44 5.43
C ALA A 97 -17.56 20.92 5.00
N PHE A 98 -16.91 21.19 3.85
CA PHE A 98 -16.77 22.53 3.31
C PHE A 98 -18.11 23.17 2.90
N THR A 99 -19.01 22.40 2.25
CA THR A 99 -20.31 22.91 1.79
C THR A 99 -21.31 23.04 2.94
N SER A 100 -21.37 22.05 3.84
CA SER A 100 -22.26 22.09 5.02
C SER A 100 -21.90 23.20 6.03
N GLY A 101 -20.61 23.54 6.17
CA GLY A 101 -20.16 24.66 7.01
C GLY A 101 -20.55 26.04 6.46
N ARG A 102 -20.83 26.15 5.15
CA ARG A 102 -21.41 27.34 4.53
C ARG A 102 -22.94 27.29 4.58
N LYS A 103 -23.54 27.28 5.78
CA LYS A 103 -24.86 27.91 5.90
C LYS A 103 -24.66 29.37 5.52
N ALA A 104 -25.39 29.82 4.49
CA ALA A 104 -25.38 31.18 4.01
C ALA A 104 -25.49 32.14 5.19
N LYS A 105 -24.38 32.81 5.55
CA LYS A 105 -24.48 34.08 6.26
C LYS A 105 -25.13 34.99 5.24
N SER A 106 -26.45 35.14 5.34
CA SER A 106 -27.18 36.17 4.63
C SER A 106 -26.38 37.45 4.74
N SER A 107 -25.92 37.98 3.61
CA SER A 107 -25.34 39.31 3.58
C SER A 107 -26.36 40.25 4.23
N PRO A 108 -25.99 41.10 5.21
CA PRO A 108 -26.92 42.08 5.72
C PRO A 108 -27.26 42.98 4.53
N SER A 109 -28.52 42.91 4.07
CA SER A 109 -29.01 43.80 3.02
C SER A 109 -28.89 45.22 3.57
N SER A 110 -27.89 45.97 3.10
CA SER A 110 -27.69 47.36 3.47
C SER A 110 -28.87 48.19 2.98
N SER A 111 -29.88 48.39 3.84
CA SER A 111 -30.86 49.46 3.68
C SER A 111 -30.14 50.78 3.92
N THR A 112 -29.49 51.30 2.89
CA THR A 112 -28.99 52.67 2.87
C THR A 112 -29.79 53.45 1.84
N ILE A 113 -30.91 54.02 2.26
CA ILE A 113 -31.41 55.24 1.64
C ILE A 113 -31.84 56.18 2.78
N LYS A 114 -30.86 56.92 3.32
CA LYS A 114 -31.14 58.18 4.00
C LYS A 114 -31.66 59.15 2.93
N LYS A 115 -32.91 59.60 3.02
CA LYS A 115 -33.36 60.76 2.25
C LYS A 115 -33.03 62.04 3.03
N PRO A 116 -32.28 62.99 2.45
CA PRO A 116 -32.10 64.30 3.06
C PRO A 116 -33.32 65.18 2.78
N VAL A 117 -33.80 65.81 3.85
CA VAL A 117 -34.25 67.21 3.99
C VAL A 117 -35.24 67.78 2.96
N ARG A 118 -36.42 68.22 3.43
CA ARG A 118 -36.78 69.65 3.48
C ARG A 118 -37.81 69.93 4.56
#